data_AF-A0A975LAV1-F1
#
_entry.id   AF-A0A975LAV1-F1
#
_cell.length_a   1.000
_cell.length_b   1.000
_cell.length_c   1.000
_cell.angle_alpha   90.00
_cell.angle_beta   90.00
_cell.angle_gamma   90.00
#
_symmetry.space_group_name_H-M   'P 1'
#
loop_
_entity.id
_entity.type
_entity.pdbx_description
1 polymer ?
#
loop_
_entity_poly.entity_id
_entity_poly.type
_entity_poly.pdbx_seq_one_letter_code
_entity_poly.pdbx_strand_id
1 'polypeptide(L)'
;MGTSVVVGPNARRPLVLDIPLLVSDMSFGALSAEAKTALSRGAELAGTGICSGEGGMLPEEQEANSRYFYELASARFGYTMEKVARCQAFHFKGGQAAKTGTGGHLPGSKVSGRIAEVRDLPEGVPAISPSRFPDLVSVADFRRVAAEVREATGGIPVGFKLSAQHIERDLDAALQIGVDYVILDGRGGGTGAAPCCSGTTSPYRPSRRWPAPGATSTGWAAATSP
;
A
#
# COMPACT_ATOMS: atom_id res chain seq x y z
N MET A 1 3.61 19.18 -22.82
CA MET A 1 3.41 17.91 -22.09
C MET A 1 2.96 18.27 -20.69
N GLY A 2 1.77 17.85 -20.25
CA GLY A 2 1.34 18.03 -18.86
C GLY A 2 1.99 16.98 -17.96
N THR A 3 2.39 17.37 -16.76
CA THR A 3 2.95 16.48 -15.72
C THR A 3 1.90 15.96 -14.75
N SER A 4 0.65 16.43 -14.87
CA SER A 4 -0.42 16.06 -13.95
C SER A 4 -0.81 14.59 -14.10
N VAL A 5 -1.20 13.99 -12.97
CA VAL A 5 -1.62 12.60 -12.88
C VAL A 5 -2.94 12.53 -12.13
N VAL A 6 -3.89 11.76 -12.67
CA VAL A 6 -5.15 11.47 -12.00
C VAL A 6 -5.10 10.05 -11.45
N VAL A 7 -5.15 9.93 -10.13
CA VAL A 7 -5.24 8.66 -9.41
C VAL A 7 -6.70 8.26 -9.29
N GLY A 8 -7.00 7.05 -9.79
CA GLY A 8 -8.34 6.49 -9.83
C GLY A 8 -9.33 7.34 -10.65
N PRO A 9 -9.11 7.51 -11.97
CA PRO A 9 -9.95 8.35 -12.82
C PRO A 9 -11.42 7.92 -12.89
N ASN A 10 -11.72 6.66 -12.54
CA ASN A 10 -13.08 6.11 -12.50
C ASN A 10 -13.72 6.17 -11.09
N ALA A 11 -13.00 6.63 -10.07
CA ALA A 11 -13.56 6.85 -8.75
C ALA A 11 -14.54 8.05 -8.78
N ARG A 12 -15.49 8.11 -7.84
CA ARG A 12 -16.43 9.25 -7.76
C ARG A 12 -15.71 10.55 -7.40
N ARG A 13 -14.65 10.44 -6.60
CA ARG A 13 -13.79 11.55 -6.20
C ARG A 13 -12.34 11.20 -6.61
N PRO A 14 -11.98 11.32 -7.89
CA PRO A 14 -10.62 11.05 -8.33
C PRO A 14 -9.64 12.04 -7.68
N LEU A 15 -8.40 11.61 -7.45
CA LEU A 15 -7.37 12.44 -6.83
C LEU A 15 -6.39 12.94 -7.90
N VAL A 16 -6.16 14.26 -7.95
CA VAL A 16 -5.24 14.89 -8.92
C VAL A 16 -3.93 15.26 -8.23
N LEU A 17 -2.82 14.87 -8.84
CA LEU A 17 -1.47 15.28 -8.50
C LEU A 17 -0.92 16.17 -9.63
N ASP A 18 -0.19 17.23 -9.29
CA ASP A 18 0.37 18.17 -10.27
C ASP A 18 1.62 17.60 -10.97
N ILE A 19 2.27 16.62 -10.32
CA ILE A 19 3.47 15.94 -10.78
C ILE A 19 3.36 14.41 -10.61
N PRO A 20 4.11 13.60 -11.38
CA PRO A 20 4.05 12.14 -11.32
C PRO A 20 5.00 11.57 -10.26
N LEU A 21 5.16 12.27 -9.13
CA LEU A 21 6.02 11.86 -8.02
C LEU A 21 5.17 11.78 -6.75
N LEU A 22 5.43 10.81 -5.87
CA LEU A 22 4.66 10.61 -4.64
C LEU A 22 5.63 10.31 -3.49
N VAL A 23 5.38 10.86 -2.30
CA VAL A 23 6.13 10.47 -1.09
C VAL A 23 5.58 9.14 -0.58
N SER A 24 6.37 8.08 -0.71
CA SER A 24 5.97 6.69 -0.45
C SER A 24 5.72 6.37 1.04
N ASP A 25 5.12 5.20 1.29
CA ASP A 25 4.73 4.68 2.60
C ASP A 25 5.91 4.49 3.56
N MET A 26 6.04 5.42 4.48
CA MET A 26 6.99 5.33 5.58
C MET A 26 6.26 5.57 6.89
N SER A 27 6.20 4.57 7.77
CA SER A 27 5.40 4.63 8.98
C SER A 27 5.93 5.66 9.99
N PHE A 28 5.03 6.33 10.72
CA PHE A 28 5.38 6.98 11.97
C PHE A 28 5.93 5.94 12.97
N GLY A 29 7.08 6.27 13.57
CA GLY A 29 7.91 5.37 14.38
C GLY A 29 9.13 4.82 13.63
N ALA A 30 9.02 4.57 12.32
CA ALA A 30 10.21 4.41 11.48
C ALA A 30 10.85 5.77 11.18
N LEU A 31 10.00 6.77 10.89
CA LEU A 31 10.35 8.18 10.85
C LEU A 31 9.81 8.90 12.09
N SER A 32 10.46 10.01 12.45
CA SER A 32 10.00 10.91 13.51
C SER A 32 8.76 11.70 13.09
N ALA A 33 8.07 12.32 14.04
CA ALA A 33 6.89 13.15 13.77
C ALA A 33 7.26 14.38 12.93
N GLU A 34 8.43 14.96 13.18
CA GLU A 34 8.99 16.11 12.47
C GLU A 34 9.28 15.74 11.02
N ALA A 35 9.90 14.57 10.79
CA ALA A 35 10.18 14.09 9.44
C ALA A 35 8.89 13.85 8.64
N LYS A 36 7.89 13.19 9.25
CA LYS A 36 6.57 12.96 8.62
C LYS A 36 5.89 14.27 8.25
N THR A 37 5.82 15.20 9.21
CA THR A 37 5.19 16.52 9.00
C THR A 37 5.94 17.35 7.96
N ALA A 38 7.27 17.35 7.96
CA ALA A 38 8.08 18.06 6.99
C ALA A 38 7.90 17.52 5.57
N LEU A 39 7.90 16.19 5.40
CA LEU A 39 7.63 15.54 4.12
C LEU A 39 6.23 15.85 3.61
N SER A 40 5.23 15.82 4.50
CA SER A 40 3.83 16.13 4.15
C SER A 40 3.67 17.56 3.62
N ARG A 41 4.23 18.54 4.34
CA ARG A 41 4.27 19.95 3.90
C ARG A 41 5.02 20.13 2.59
N GLY A 42 6.16 19.45 2.44
CA GLY A 42 6.95 19.48 1.21
C GLY A 42 6.17 18.92 0.01
N ALA A 43 5.45 17.81 0.21
CA ALA A 43 4.59 17.22 -0.81
C ALA A 43 3.44 18.17 -1.20
N GLU A 44 2.83 18.86 -0.22
CA GLU A 44 1.75 19.82 -0.48
C GLU A 44 2.24 20.99 -1.33
N LEU A 45 3.40 21.56 -0.97
CA LEU A 45 4.04 22.65 -1.73
C LEU A 45 4.45 22.22 -3.14
N ALA A 46 4.81 20.95 -3.31
CA ALA A 46 5.15 20.37 -4.62
C ALA A 46 3.91 19.95 -5.44
N GLY A 47 2.70 20.09 -4.91
CA GLY A 47 1.46 19.71 -5.59
C GLY A 47 1.24 18.19 -5.66
N THR A 48 1.80 17.43 -4.72
CA THR A 48 1.66 15.97 -4.67
C THR A 48 1.26 15.42 -3.30
N GLY A 49 0.98 14.12 -3.26
CA GLY A 49 0.55 13.40 -2.08
C GLY A 49 1.67 12.75 -1.28
N ILE A 50 1.27 12.30 -0.09
CA ILE A 50 2.09 11.54 0.83
C ILE A 50 1.32 10.33 1.33
N CYS A 51 2.02 9.22 1.56
CA CYS A 51 1.43 8.01 2.11
C CYS A 51 1.77 7.81 3.60
N SER A 52 0.77 7.39 4.38
CA SER A 52 0.89 7.23 5.85
C SER A 52 1.89 6.16 6.26
N GLY A 53 1.96 5.07 5.48
CA GLY A 53 2.54 3.80 5.90
C GLY A 53 1.79 3.10 7.05
N GLU A 54 2.32 1.96 7.46
CA GLU A 54 1.69 0.99 8.37
C GLU A 54 1.59 1.42 9.85
N GLY A 55 2.08 2.61 10.20
CA GLY A 55 2.19 3.08 11.59
C GLY A 55 0.96 3.80 12.11
N GLY A 56 -0.12 3.85 11.33
CA GLY A 56 -1.28 4.69 11.60
C GLY A 56 -1.13 6.11 11.03
N MET A 57 -2.17 6.91 11.24
CA MET A 57 -2.24 8.31 10.78
C MET A 57 -1.76 9.25 11.89
N LEU A 58 -0.72 10.02 11.62
CA LEU A 58 -0.30 11.14 12.46
C LEU A 58 -1.15 12.38 12.10
N PRO A 59 -1.88 13.00 13.04
CA PRO A 59 -2.80 14.11 12.73
C PRO A 59 -2.14 15.27 12.00
N GLU A 60 -0.98 15.74 12.44
CA GLU A 60 -0.28 16.87 11.81
C GLU A 60 0.25 16.54 10.42
N GLU A 61 0.61 15.28 10.19
CA GLU A 61 1.00 14.82 8.87
C GLU A 61 -0.20 14.89 7.93
N GLN A 62 -1.36 14.38 8.35
CA GLN A 62 -2.56 14.39 7.53
C GLN A 62 -3.07 15.82 7.29
N GLU A 63 -3.07 16.67 8.30
CA GLU A 63 -3.52 18.07 8.20
C GLU A 63 -2.63 18.92 7.30
N ALA A 64 -1.35 18.54 7.14
CA ALA A 64 -0.39 19.27 6.34
C ALA A 64 -0.48 19.01 4.82
N ASN A 65 -1.27 18.04 4.36
CA ASN A 65 -1.36 17.69 2.94
C ASN A 65 -2.79 17.32 2.52
N SER A 66 -3.26 17.96 1.45
CA SER A 66 -4.61 17.82 0.91
C SER A 66 -4.80 16.57 0.03
N ARG A 67 -3.73 15.81 -0.20
CA ARG A 67 -3.63 14.64 -1.10
C ARG A 67 -3.09 13.43 -0.32
N TYR A 68 -3.71 13.12 0.82
CA TYR A 68 -3.21 12.11 1.74
C TYR A 68 -3.65 10.67 1.37
N PHE A 69 -2.69 9.76 1.30
CA PHE A 69 -2.90 8.33 1.02
C PHE A 69 -2.81 7.53 2.32
N TYR A 70 -3.89 6.88 2.72
CA TYR A 70 -3.91 6.08 3.96
C TYR A 70 -3.69 4.58 3.68
N GLU A 71 -2.66 4.00 4.30
CA GLU A 71 -2.28 2.58 4.18
C GLU A 71 -2.95 1.76 5.29
N LEU A 72 -3.72 0.74 4.90
CA LEU A 72 -4.17 -0.32 5.81
C LEU A 72 -3.22 -1.52 5.71
N ALA A 73 -2.53 -1.82 6.81
CA ALA A 73 -1.65 -2.98 6.95
C ALA A 73 -2.25 -4.07 7.87
N SER A 74 -1.66 -5.26 7.85
CA SER A 74 -2.17 -6.47 8.52
C SER A 74 -2.40 -6.35 10.03
N ALA A 75 -1.64 -5.49 10.73
CA ALA A 75 -1.81 -5.24 12.16
C ALA A 75 -2.85 -4.18 12.49
N ARG A 76 -3.32 -3.42 11.50
CA ARG A 76 -4.34 -2.37 11.65
C ARG A 76 -4.01 -1.33 12.74
N PHE A 77 -2.72 -1.03 12.95
CA PHE A 77 -2.28 -0.08 13.99
C PHE A 77 -2.97 1.27 13.84
N GLY A 78 -3.71 1.66 14.88
CA GLY A 78 -4.47 2.92 14.92
C GLY A 78 -5.49 3.10 13.80
N TYR A 79 -5.91 2.04 13.11
CA TYR A 79 -6.87 2.12 12.00
C TYR A 79 -8.27 2.35 12.52
N THR A 80 -8.92 3.41 12.05
CA THR A 80 -10.34 3.69 12.31
C THR A 80 -11.01 4.25 11.06
N MET A 81 -12.32 4.01 10.91
CA MET A 81 -13.09 4.59 9.81
C MET A 81 -13.18 6.13 9.90
N GLU A 82 -13.09 6.69 11.10
CA GLU A 82 -12.99 8.14 11.32
C GLU A 82 -11.73 8.73 10.68
N LYS A 83 -10.59 8.03 10.77
CA LYS A 83 -9.35 8.42 10.08
C LYS A 83 -9.49 8.24 8.57
N VAL A 84 -10.08 7.14 8.11
CA VAL A 84 -10.34 6.90 6.68
C VAL A 84 -11.15 8.05 6.06
N ALA A 85 -12.17 8.57 6.75
CA ALA A 85 -12.98 9.68 6.27
C ALA A 85 -12.18 10.97 5.99
N ARG A 86 -10.96 11.09 6.52
CA ARG A 86 -10.07 12.25 6.33
C ARG A 86 -9.10 12.11 5.15
N CYS A 87 -8.95 10.94 4.54
CA CYS A 87 -7.97 10.72 3.46
C CYS A 87 -8.57 10.95 2.07
N GLN A 88 -7.69 11.13 1.07
CA GLN A 88 -8.08 11.39 -0.34
C GLN A 88 -7.76 10.23 -1.25
N ALA A 89 -6.97 9.28 -0.77
CA ALA A 89 -6.83 7.96 -1.35
C ALA A 89 -6.58 6.95 -0.22
N PHE A 90 -6.93 5.69 -0.47
CA PHE A 90 -6.75 4.60 0.47
C PHE A 90 -6.11 3.42 -0.25
N HIS A 91 -5.29 2.62 0.41
CA HIS A 91 -4.87 1.33 -0.15
C HIS A 91 -4.62 0.26 0.91
N PHE A 92 -4.80 -0.98 0.48
CA PHE A 92 -4.37 -2.14 1.25
C PHE A 92 -2.89 -2.41 1.04
N LYS A 93 -2.20 -2.86 2.08
CA LYS A 93 -0.84 -3.35 2.01
C LYS A 93 -0.82 -4.87 1.93
N GLY A 94 -0.63 -5.41 0.72
CA GLY A 94 -0.39 -6.83 0.50
C GLY A 94 1.06 -7.25 0.70
N GLY A 95 2.00 -6.32 0.55
CA GLY A 95 3.42 -6.60 0.71
C GLY A 95 4.28 -5.35 0.52
N GLN A 96 5.58 -5.50 0.79
CA GLN A 96 6.61 -4.50 0.50
C GLN A 96 7.87 -5.20 0.02
N ALA A 97 8.66 -4.54 -0.83
CA ALA A 97 9.84 -5.16 -1.44
C ALA A 97 10.94 -5.54 -0.42
N ALA A 98 11.14 -4.74 0.63
CA ALA A 98 12.23 -4.94 1.58
C ALA A 98 12.08 -6.23 2.41
N LYS A 99 10.84 -6.70 2.59
CA LYS A 99 10.53 -7.83 3.47
C LYS A 99 9.29 -8.58 3.04
N THR A 100 9.29 -9.01 1.79
CA THR A 100 8.23 -9.84 1.19
C THR A 100 7.89 -11.04 2.08
N GLY A 101 6.60 -11.31 2.28
CA GLY A 101 6.12 -12.44 3.08
C GLY A 101 6.22 -12.24 4.60
N THR A 102 6.61 -11.06 5.09
CA THR A 102 6.66 -10.73 6.52
C THR A 102 5.95 -9.42 6.80
N GLY A 103 5.50 -9.21 8.04
CA GLY A 103 4.85 -7.98 8.43
C GLY A 103 5.81 -6.85 8.85
N GLY A 104 5.20 -5.72 9.19
CA GLY A 104 5.82 -4.62 9.91
C GLY A 104 6.54 -5.06 11.18
N HIS A 105 7.64 -4.39 11.51
CA HIS A 105 8.30 -4.57 12.80
C HIS A 105 8.80 -3.21 13.28
N LEU A 106 8.40 -2.81 14.47
CA LEU A 106 8.98 -1.69 15.19
C LEU A 106 9.40 -2.18 16.58
N PRO A 107 10.70 -2.05 16.96
CA PRO A 107 11.16 -2.46 18.28
C PRO A 107 10.41 -1.74 19.39
N GLY A 108 10.13 -2.44 20.50
CA GLY A 108 9.39 -1.87 21.64
C GLY A 108 10.05 -0.64 22.25
N SER A 109 11.39 -0.53 22.18
CA SER A 109 12.13 0.66 22.61
C SER A 109 11.80 1.94 21.83
N LYS A 110 11.22 1.81 20.63
CA LYS A 110 10.70 2.94 19.83
C LYS A 110 9.19 3.15 20.02
N VAL A 111 8.47 2.23 20.68
CA VAL A 111 7.04 2.36 20.94
C VAL A 111 6.87 3.09 22.26
N SER A 112 6.98 4.41 22.21
CA SER A 112 6.86 5.28 23.38
C SER A 112 6.09 6.56 23.06
N GLY A 113 5.44 7.12 24.07
CA GLY A 113 4.60 8.32 24.00
C GLY A 113 3.68 8.27 22.80
N ARG A 114 3.87 9.26 21.92
CA ARG A 114 3.03 9.47 20.75
C ARG A 114 2.98 8.29 19.77
N ILE A 115 4.04 7.50 19.65
CA ILE A 115 4.05 6.32 18.76
C ILE A 115 3.09 5.26 19.29
N ALA A 116 3.06 5.07 20.61
CA ALA A 116 2.17 4.14 21.29
C ALA A 116 0.70 4.59 21.13
N GLU A 117 0.43 5.87 21.35
CA GLU A 117 -0.90 6.48 21.16
C GLU A 117 -1.42 6.34 19.73
N VAL A 118 -0.63 6.72 18.72
CA VAL A 118 -1.06 6.68 17.31
C VAL A 118 -1.33 5.26 16.85
N ARG A 119 -0.58 4.28 17.38
CA ARG A 119 -0.72 2.86 17.03
C ARG A 119 -1.77 2.11 17.84
N ASP A 120 -2.32 2.74 18.88
CA ASP A 120 -3.17 2.10 19.88
C ASP A 120 -2.49 0.88 20.53
N LEU A 121 -1.26 1.11 21.02
CA LEU A 121 -0.43 0.09 21.68
C LEU A 121 0.04 0.57 23.06
N PRO A 122 0.23 -0.33 24.04
CA PRO A 122 0.94 0.02 25.27
C PRO A 122 2.40 0.37 24.99
N GLU A 123 2.95 1.32 25.75
CA GLU A 123 4.37 1.68 25.64
C GLU A 123 5.30 0.49 25.93
N GLY A 124 6.44 0.44 25.24
CA GLY A 124 7.45 -0.60 25.37
C GLY A 124 7.09 -1.93 24.69
N VAL A 125 5.84 -2.11 24.24
CA VAL A 125 5.42 -3.33 23.53
C VAL A 125 5.87 -3.26 22.07
N PRO A 126 6.62 -4.26 21.55
CA PRO A 126 7.04 -4.27 20.16
C PRO A 126 5.83 -4.37 19.22
N ALA A 127 5.81 -3.51 18.20
CA ALA A 127 4.76 -3.54 17.19
C ALA A 127 5.16 -4.54 16.09
N ILE A 128 4.57 -5.73 16.13
CA ILE A 128 4.83 -6.81 15.16
C ILE A 128 3.57 -7.06 14.36
N SER A 129 3.64 -6.93 13.04
CA SER A 129 2.51 -7.21 12.17
C SER A 129 2.53 -8.66 11.68
N PRO A 130 1.36 -9.32 11.58
CA PRO A 130 1.24 -10.59 10.87
C PRO A 130 1.69 -10.47 9.41
N SER A 131 2.13 -11.56 8.79
CA SER A 131 2.54 -11.58 7.37
C SER A 131 1.38 -11.38 6.39
N ARG A 132 0.13 -11.63 6.83
CA ARG A 132 -1.11 -11.46 6.08
C ARG A 132 -2.20 -10.89 6.98
N PHE A 133 -3.25 -10.32 6.40
CA PHE A 133 -4.44 -9.96 7.16
C PHE A 133 -5.03 -11.20 7.84
N PRO A 134 -5.27 -11.17 9.16
CA PRO A 134 -5.90 -12.29 9.87
C PRO A 134 -7.35 -12.53 9.43
N ASP A 135 -8.05 -11.45 9.07
CA ASP A 135 -9.49 -11.39 8.87
C ASP A 135 -9.91 -11.09 7.41
N LEU A 136 -8.96 -10.72 6.54
CA LEU A 136 -9.17 -10.51 5.10
C LEU A 136 -8.45 -11.62 4.34
N VAL A 137 -9.17 -12.67 3.94
CA VAL A 137 -8.59 -13.88 3.35
C VAL A 137 -9.00 -14.11 1.91
N SER A 138 -10.11 -13.49 1.47
CA SER A 138 -10.67 -13.63 0.14
C SER A 138 -10.78 -12.29 -0.59
N VAL A 139 -10.86 -12.35 -1.92
CA VAL A 139 -11.18 -11.17 -2.77
C VAL A 139 -12.47 -10.49 -2.31
N ALA A 140 -13.46 -11.25 -1.84
CA ALA A 140 -14.72 -10.71 -1.35
C ALA A 140 -14.54 -9.86 -0.07
N ASP A 141 -13.63 -10.26 0.82
CA ASP A 141 -13.34 -9.50 2.06
C ASP A 141 -12.73 -8.15 1.74
N PHE A 142 -11.74 -8.11 0.84
CA PHE A 142 -11.13 -6.86 0.40
C PHE A 142 -12.13 -5.97 -0.35
N ARG A 143 -12.98 -6.57 -1.20
CA ARG A 143 -14.04 -5.83 -1.90
C ARG A 143 -15.03 -5.20 -0.92
N ARG A 144 -15.41 -5.92 0.14
CA ARG A 144 -16.29 -5.39 1.19
C ARG A 144 -15.66 -4.18 1.89
N VAL A 145 -14.41 -4.30 2.34
CA VAL A 145 -13.71 -3.17 2.98
C VAL A 145 -13.52 -2.00 2.01
N ALA A 146 -13.21 -2.26 0.74
CA ALA A 146 -13.11 -1.22 -0.28
C ALA A 146 -14.45 -0.47 -0.47
N ALA A 147 -15.58 -1.18 -0.42
CA ALA A 147 -16.90 -0.58 -0.47
C ALA A 147 -17.19 0.27 0.79
N GLU A 148 -16.86 -0.22 1.98
CA GLU A 148 -17.00 0.53 3.24
C GLU A 148 -16.17 1.84 3.22
N VAL A 149 -14.93 1.78 2.73
CA VAL A 149 -14.07 2.96 2.55
C VAL A 149 -14.70 3.95 1.58
N ARG A 150 -15.19 3.48 0.43
CA ARG A 150 -15.83 4.36 -0.58
C ARG A 150 -17.10 5.00 -0.01
N GLU A 151 -17.90 4.27 0.74
CA GLU A 151 -19.10 4.79 1.38
C GLU A 151 -18.76 5.90 2.38
N ALA A 152 -17.81 5.64 3.29
CA ALA A 152 -17.42 6.59 4.34
C ALA A 152 -16.75 7.88 3.80
N THR A 153 -16.22 7.85 2.58
CA THR A 153 -15.41 8.94 2.00
C THR A 153 -16.09 9.66 0.84
N GLY A 154 -17.29 9.21 0.44
CA GLY A 154 -17.96 9.70 -0.77
C GLY A 154 -17.31 9.22 -2.07
N GLY A 155 -16.48 8.16 -2.02
CA GLY A 155 -15.96 7.45 -3.18
C GLY A 155 -14.58 7.89 -3.65
N ILE A 156 -13.63 8.05 -2.72
CA ILE A 156 -12.20 8.25 -3.05
C ILE A 156 -11.59 7.01 -3.75
N PRO A 157 -10.41 7.14 -4.36
CA PRO A 157 -9.71 6.02 -4.98
C PRO A 157 -9.24 5.01 -3.92
N VAL A 158 -9.46 3.73 -4.20
CA VAL A 158 -8.96 2.60 -3.40
C VAL A 158 -7.91 1.86 -4.21
N GLY A 159 -6.75 1.62 -3.63
CA GLY A 159 -5.63 0.94 -4.28
C GLY A 159 -5.20 -0.34 -3.57
N PHE A 160 -4.23 -1.01 -4.17
CA PHE A 160 -3.55 -2.15 -3.58
C PHE A 160 -2.05 -2.06 -3.75
N LYS A 161 -1.31 -2.16 -2.65
CA LYS A 161 0.15 -2.19 -2.65
C LYS A 161 0.67 -3.62 -2.64
N LEU A 162 1.50 -3.93 -3.62
CA LEU A 162 1.99 -5.26 -3.93
C LEU A 162 3.52 -5.24 -3.98
N SER A 163 4.16 -6.22 -3.35
CA SER A 163 5.57 -6.54 -3.66
C SER A 163 5.62 -7.35 -4.95
N ALA A 164 6.49 -6.98 -5.89
CA ALA A 164 6.60 -7.63 -7.20
C ALA A 164 7.09 -9.10 -7.10
N GLN A 165 6.18 -10.05 -6.82
CA GLN A 165 6.46 -11.48 -6.71
C GLN A 165 5.70 -12.27 -7.78
N HIS A 166 4.40 -12.44 -7.59
CA HIS A 166 3.51 -13.16 -8.50
C HIS A 166 2.64 -12.15 -9.24
N ILE A 167 3.30 -11.20 -9.92
CA ILE A 167 2.71 -9.97 -10.48
C ILE A 167 1.39 -10.25 -11.20
N GLU A 168 1.34 -11.23 -12.09
CA GLU A 168 0.13 -11.53 -12.86
C GLU A 168 -1.03 -11.98 -11.96
N ARG A 169 -0.77 -12.88 -11.01
CA ARG A 169 -1.81 -13.38 -10.08
C ARG A 169 -2.26 -12.29 -9.11
N ASP A 170 -1.33 -11.48 -8.64
CA ASP A 170 -1.59 -10.40 -7.69
C ASP A 170 -2.39 -9.27 -8.36
N LEU A 171 -2.08 -8.96 -9.63
CA LEU A 171 -2.86 -8.01 -10.45
C LEU A 171 -4.25 -8.56 -10.79
N ASP A 172 -4.38 -9.84 -11.15
CA ASP A 172 -5.69 -10.46 -11.39
C ASP A 172 -6.58 -10.36 -10.14
N ALA A 173 -6.03 -10.61 -8.95
CA ALA A 173 -6.75 -10.44 -7.69
C ALA A 173 -7.13 -8.98 -7.43
N ALA A 174 -6.22 -8.02 -7.64
CA ALA A 174 -6.49 -6.59 -7.47
C ALA A 174 -7.62 -6.10 -8.41
N LEU A 175 -7.61 -6.55 -9.67
CA LEU A 175 -8.67 -6.25 -10.64
C LEU A 175 -10.01 -6.84 -10.19
N GLN A 176 -10.03 -8.08 -9.69
CA GLN A 176 -11.26 -8.67 -9.15
C GLN A 176 -11.77 -7.92 -7.92
N ILE A 177 -10.90 -7.43 -7.03
CA ILE A 177 -11.30 -6.60 -5.88
C ILE A 177 -11.97 -5.30 -6.37
N GLY A 178 -11.56 -4.77 -7.53
CA GLY A 178 -12.08 -3.53 -8.08
C GLY A 178 -11.35 -2.30 -7.54
N VAL A 179 -10.03 -2.40 -7.39
CA VAL A 179 -9.18 -1.26 -7.03
C VAL A 179 -8.98 -0.32 -8.22
N ASP A 180 -8.79 0.97 -7.95
CA ASP A 180 -8.59 2.01 -8.96
C ASP A 180 -7.12 2.24 -9.31
N TYR A 181 -6.20 1.82 -8.44
CA TYR A 181 -4.75 1.94 -8.67
C TYR A 181 -3.98 0.82 -7.96
N VAL A 182 -2.75 0.58 -8.41
CA VAL A 182 -1.84 -0.40 -7.81
C VAL A 182 -0.51 0.30 -7.51
N ILE A 183 0.05 0.03 -6.33
CA ILE A 183 1.43 0.38 -6.00
C ILE A 183 2.26 -0.90 -6.17
N LEU A 184 3.19 -0.92 -7.12
CA LEU A 184 4.04 -2.08 -7.38
C LEU A 184 5.47 -1.83 -6.88
N ASP A 185 5.81 -2.40 -5.73
CA ASP A 185 7.12 -2.26 -5.12
C ASP A 185 8.15 -3.17 -5.81
N GLY A 186 9.17 -2.56 -6.42
CA GLY A 186 10.29 -3.24 -7.06
C GLY A 186 11.46 -3.58 -6.11
N ARG A 187 12.40 -4.39 -6.59
CA ARG A 187 13.61 -4.83 -5.86
C ARG A 187 14.56 -3.64 -5.63
N GLY A 188 14.37 -2.96 -4.50
CA GLY A 188 15.10 -1.75 -4.11
C GLY A 188 14.42 -0.91 -3.02
N GLY A 189 13.19 -1.27 -2.61
CA GLY A 189 12.50 -0.60 -1.51
C GLY A 189 13.28 -0.67 -0.19
N GLY A 190 13.35 0.46 0.52
CA GLY A 190 13.95 0.56 1.84
C GLY A 190 13.01 0.12 2.97
N THR A 191 13.55 -0.05 4.18
CA THR A 191 12.77 -0.34 5.39
C THR A 191 13.46 0.22 6.62
N GLY A 192 12.68 0.73 7.57
CA GLY A 192 13.20 1.15 8.89
C GLY A 192 13.60 -0.01 9.78
N ALA A 193 13.10 -1.23 9.51
CA ALA A 193 13.50 -2.48 10.18
C ALA A 193 13.08 -3.72 9.37
N ALA A 194 14.05 -4.58 9.06
CA ALA A 194 13.87 -5.93 8.52
C ALA A 194 15.02 -6.87 8.94
N PRO A 195 14.81 -8.20 8.95
CA PRO A 195 15.90 -9.15 9.09
C PRO A 195 16.94 -8.97 7.98
N CYS A 196 18.23 -9.07 8.32
CA CYS A 196 19.34 -8.89 7.37
C CYS A 196 19.27 -9.81 6.14
N CYS A 197 18.57 -10.95 6.25
CA CYS A 197 18.46 -11.97 5.20
C CYS A 197 17.05 -12.09 4.59
N SER A 198 16.23 -11.04 4.53
CA SER A 198 14.88 -11.09 3.91
C SER A 198 14.86 -11.17 2.37
N GLY A 199 16.02 -11.26 1.73
CA GLY A 199 16.15 -11.32 0.28
C GLY A 199 15.81 -12.67 -0.33
N THR A 200 14.53 -13.04 -0.40
CA THR A 200 14.06 -14.13 -1.28
C THR A 200 12.90 -13.65 -2.15
N THR A 201 13.13 -12.59 -2.92
CA THR A 201 12.34 -12.39 -4.14
C THR A 201 12.88 -13.35 -5.19
N SER A 202 12.11 -14.39 -5.53
CA SER A 202 12.44 -15.30 -6.63
C SER A 202 12.69 -14.46 -7.89
N PRO A 203 13.79 -14.69 -8.66
CA PRO A 203 13.90 -14.07 -9.97
C PRO A 203 12.69 -14.51 -10.77
N TYR A 204 11.87 -13.56 -11.22
CA TYR A 204 10.73 -13.82 -12.08
C TYR A 204 11.17 -14.75 -13.22
N ARG A 205 10.66 -15.98 -13.18
CA ARG A 205 10.88 -17.00 -14.20
C ARG A 205 9.51 -17.30 -14.76
N PRO A 206 9.20 -16.96 -16.03
CA PRO A 206 7.89 -17.21 -16.59
C PRO A 206 7.67 -18.72 -16.61
N SER A 207 6.86 -19.22 -15.68
CA SER A 207 6.54 -20.64 -15.59
C SER A 207 5.16 -20.89 -16.17
N ARG A 208 5.13 -21.92 -17.02
CA ARG A 208 4.07 -22.48 -17.85
C ARG A 208 2.63 -22.12 -17.44
N ARG A 209 1.87 -21.62 -18.42
CA ARG A 209 0.40 -21.48 -18.39
C ARG A 209 -0.27 -22.72 -17.78
N TRP A 210 -1.21 -22.48 -16.86
CA TRP A 210 -2.17 -23.50 -16.45
C TRP A 210 -3.13 -23.80 -17.62
N PRO A 211 -3.55 -25.06 -17.85
CA PRO A 211 -4.51 -25.38 -18.91
C PRO A 211 -5.88 -24.79 -18.56
N ALA A 212 -6.40 -23.95 -19.44
CA ALA A 212 -7.81 -23.56 -19.40
C ALA A 212 -8.67 -24.80 -19.74
N PRO A 213 -9.75 -25.10 -19.00
CA PRO A 213 -10.71 -26.09 -19.45
C PRO A 213 -11.48 -25.49 -20.64
N GLY A 214 -11.30 -26.08 -21.83
CA GLY A 214 -12.24 -25.86 -22.94
C GLY A 214 -11.78 -25.02 -24.14
N ALA A 215 -10.48 -24.81 -24.38
CA ALA A 215 -10.02 -24.21 -25.64
C ALA A 215 -9.43 -25.28 -26.56
N THR A 216 -10.21 -25.67 -27.57
CA THR A 216 -9.80 -26.54 -28.67
C THR A 216 -8.63 -25.95 -29.45
N SER A 217 -7.71 -26.83 -29.82
CA SER A 217 -6.50 -26.61 -30.58
C SER A 217 -6.72 -25.99 -31.96
N THR A 218 -6.00 -24.91 -32.26
CA THR A 218 -5.37 -24.58 -33.55
C THR A 218 -4.33 -23.51 -33.20
N GLY A 219 -3.05 -23.82 -33.12
CA GLY A 219 -2.15 -23.84 -34.27
C GLY A 219 -1.63 -22.41 -34.50
N TRP A 220 -0.31 -22.22 -34.49
CA TRP A 220 0.47 -21.36 -35.41
C TRP A 220 1.91 -21.33 -34.88
N ALA A 221 2.77 -21.98 -35.64
CA ALA A 221 4.22 -21.95 -35.50
C ALA A 221 4.77 -20.70 -36.18
N ALA A 222 5.80 -20.10 -35.59
CA ALA A 222 6.81 -19.38 -36.35
C ALA A 222 8.14 -19.53 -35.60
N ALA A 223 9.04 -20.29 -36.23
CA ALA A 223 10.45 -20.36 -35.92
C ALA A 223 11.13 -19.02 -36.22
N THR A 224 12.19 -18.70 -35.48
CA THR A 224 13.55 -18.55 -36.03
C THR A 224 14.53 -18.24 -34.90
N SER A 225 15.48 -19.15 -34.68
CA SER A 225 16.86 -18.84 -34.24
C SER A 225 17.68 -18.40 -35.49
N PRO A 226 18.96 -17.98 -35.40
CA PRO A 226 20.00 -18.33 -34.43
C PRO A 226 20.05 -17.42 -33.20
#